data_AF-A0A7J8WBD5-F1
#
_entry.id   AF-A0A7J8WBD5-F1
#
_cell.length_a   1.000
_cell.length_b   1.000
_cell.length_c   1.000
_cell.angle_alpha   90.00
_cell.angle_beta   90.00
_cell.angle_gamma   90.00
#
_symmetry.space_group_name_H-M   'P 1'
#
loop_
_entity.id
_entity.type
_entity.pdbx_description
1 polymer ?
#
loop_
_entity_poly.entity_id
_entity_poly.type
_entity_poly.pdbx_seq_one_letter_code
_entity_poly.pdbx_strand_id
1 'polypeptide(L)'
;MKVDKRLFWALLQFCNPAYSCFTFGKVNLVPTVEKYTTLLRCSKIQVDRVYSRAVNVLTFLKKRLMNITGMSEQWVIARIQQKGDSKCIPWNSLKDIILAHPDTKKRVDVFALSIYGLVIFLKALGHIDEAVTDLFD
;
A
#
# COMPACT_ATOMS: atom_id res chain seq x y z
N MET A 1 -8.31 -0.36 -16.74
CA MET A 1 -7.06 -1.11 -16.99
C MET A 1 -7.28 -2.57 -16.60
N LYS A 2 -6.77 -3.51 -17.40
CA LYS A 2 -6.84 -4.95 -17.12
C LYS A 2 -5.52 -5.37 -16.48
N VAL A 3 -5.49 -5.42 -15.14
CA VAL A 3 -4.37 -6.02 -14.42
C VAL A 3 -4.47 -7.53 -14.58
N ASP A 4 -3.36 -8.19 -14.88
CA ASP A 4 -3.34 -9.65 -14.94
C ASP A 4 -3.61 -10.19 -13.53
N LYS A 5 -4.80 -10.79 -13.37
CA LYS A 5 -5.27 -11.33 -12.09
C LYS A 5 -4.29 -12.37 -11.53
N ARG A 6 -3.68 -13.20 -12.38
CA ARG A 6 -2.73 -14.24 -11.94
C ARG A 6 -1.43 -13.61 -11.46
N LEU A 7 -0.91 -12.61 -12.19
CA LEU A 7 0.27 -11.86 -11.76
C LEU A 7 0.03 -11.17 -10.42
N PHE A 8 -1.12 -10.51 -10.26
CA PHE A 8 -1.49 -9.84 -9.01
C PHE A 8 -1.49 -10.80 -7.82
N TRP A 9 -2.12 -11.96 -7.98
CA TRP A 9 -2.16 -12.99 -6.94
C TRP A 9 -0.79 -13.59 -6.62
N ALA A 10 0.03 -13.82 -7.65
CA ALA A 10 1.41 -14.28 -7.45
C ALA A 10 2.21 -13.26 -6.63
N LEU A 11 2.15 -11.97 -6.99
CA LEU A 11 2.84 -10.91 -6.23
C LEU A 11 2.34 -10.85 -4.78
N LEU A 12 1.03 -10.96 -4.54
CA LEU A 12 0.47 -11.00 -3.18
C LEU A 12 0.99 -12.20 -2.37
N GLN A 13 1.14 -13.36 -3.00
CA GLN A 13 1.64 -14.58 -2.38
C GLN A 13 3.13 -14.49 -2.01
N PHE A 14 3.95 -13.91 -2.89
CA PHE A 14 5.38 -13.78 -2.68
C PHE A 14 5.78 -12.54 -1.88
N CYS A 15 4.83 -11.65 -1.57
CA CYS A 15 5.07 -10.46 -0.76
C CYS A 15 5.45 -10.87 0.67
N ASN A 16 6.67 -10.51 1.08
CA ASN A 16 7.19 -10.80 2.40
C ASN A 16 7.37 -9.49 3.19
N PRO A 17 6.37 -9.08 3.99
CA PRO A 17 6.38 -7.81 4.72
C PRO A 17 7.42 -7.78 5.85
N ALA A 18 7.90 -8.95 6.31
CA ALA A 18 8.93 -9.04 7.34
C ALA A 18 10.34 -8.75 6.79
N TYR A 19 10.53 -8.85 5.48
CA TYR A 19 11.80 -8.56 4.81
C TYR A 19 11.69 -7.44 3.79
N SER A 20 10.52 -6.78 3.73
CA SER A 20 10.27 -5.63 2.85
C SER A 20 10.63 -5.92 1.39
N CYS A 21 10.30 -7.12 0.92
CA CYS A 21 10.67 -7.59 -0.41
C CYS A 21 9.68 -8.65 -0.92
N PHE A 22 9.83 -9.05 -2.17
CA PHE A 22 9.26 -10.30 -2.66
C PHE A 22 10.28 -11.43 -2.51
N THR A 23 9.86 -12.53 -1.89
CA THR A 23 10.72 -13.70 -1.68
C THR A 23 10.32 -14.80 -2.65
N PHE A 24 11.22 -15.19 -3.55
CA PHE A 24 11.07 -16.31 -4.48
C PHE A 24 12.10 -17.39 -4.14
N GLY A 25 11.71 -18.38 -3.33
CA GLY A 25 12.64 -19.39 -2.83
C GLY A 25 13.75 -18.74 -2.00
N LYS A 26 15.00 -18.79 -2.50
CA LYS A 26 16.18 -18.17 -1.85
C LYS A 26 16.53 -16.78 -2.38
N VAL A 27 15.73 -16.22 -3.29
CA VAL A 27 15.99 -14.91 -3.91
C VAL A 27 15.02 -13.87 -3.36
N ASN A 28 15.54 -12.72 -2.95
CA ASN A 28 14.75 -11.56 -2.55
C ASN A 28 14.81 -10.48 -3.64
N LEU A 29 13.64 -9.95 -4.02
CA LEU A 29 13.51 -8.86 -4.96
C LEU A 29 12.95 -7.64 -4.24
N VAL A 30 13.72 -6.54 -4.27
CA VAL A 30 13.29 -5.21 -3.79
C VAL A 30 13.17 -4.30 -5.02
N PRO A 31 11.97 -4.13 -5.58
CA PRO A 31 11.81 -3.29 -6.76
C PRO A 31 11.82 -1.80 -6.40
N THR A 32 12.31 -0.98 -7.33
CA THR A 32 12.26 0.48 -7.22
C THR A 32 10.86 1.00 -7.57
N VAL A 33 10.60 2.28 -7.28
CA VAL A 33 9.34 2.97 -7.60
C VAL A 33 8.98 2.80 -9.07
N GLU A 34 9.92 2.99 -9.99
CA GLU A 34 9.71 2.94 -11.44
C GLU A 34 9.34 1.53 -11.90
N LYS A 35 10.04 0.51 -11.35
CA LYS A 35 9.76 -0.90 -11.65
C LYS A 35 8.35 -1.28 -11.22
N TYR A 36 7.89 -0.80 -10.06
CA TYR A 36 6.54 -1.07 -9.58
C TYR A 36 5.45 -0.33 -10.35
N THR A 37 5.65 0.96 -10.65
CA THR A 37 4.69 1.73 -11.44
C THR A 37 4.44 1.03 -12.79
N THR A 38 5.51 0.54 -13.41
CA THR A 38 5.45 -0.23 -14.66
C THR A 38 4.73 -1.57 -14.48
N LEU A 39 5.04 -2.31 -13.40
CA LEU A 39 4.51 -3.65 -13.14
C LEU A 39 3.01 -3.63 -12.78
N LEU A 40 2.60 -2.73 -11.90
CA LEU A 40 1.23 -2.61 -11.41
C LEU A 40 0.34 -1.81 -12.36
N ARG A 41 0.93 -1.03 -13.28
CA ARG A 41 0.24 -0.08 -14.16
C ARG A 41 -0.74 0.80 -13.38
N CYS A 42 -0.36 1.19 -12.17
CA CYS A 42 -1.22 1.99 -11.30
C CYS A 42 -1.10 3.47 -11.72
N SER A 43 -2.12 4.01 -12.37
CA SER A 43 -2.11 5.39 -12.90
C SER A 43 -2.36 6.47 -11.85
N LYS A 44 -2.58 6.09 -10.58
CA LYS A 44 -2.96 7.01 -9.49
C LYS A 44 -1.77 7.54 -8.69
N ILE A 45 -0.56 7.15 -9.08
CA ILE A 45 0.64 7.41 -8.30
C ILE A 45 1.33 8.65 -8.84
N GLN A 46 1.37 9.71 -8.01
CA GLN A 46 2.15 10.91 -8.31
C GLN A 46 3.58 10.69 -7.80
N VAL A 47 4.47 10.28 -8.71
CA VAL A 47 5.88 9.98 -8.38
C VAL A 47 6.63 11.23 -7.91
N ASP A 48 6.25 12.41 -8.37
CA ASP A 48 6.82 13.69 -7.91
C ASP A 48 6.53 13.93 -6.41
N ARG A 49 5.36 13.49 -5.93
CA ARG A 49 4.98 13.63 -4.51
C ARG A 49 5.75 12.75 -3.56
N VAL A 50 6.43 11.72 -4.07
CA VAL A 50 7.31 10.85 -3.26
C VAL A 50 8.35 11.66 -2.49
N TYR A 51 8.80 12.77 -3.06
CA TYR A 51 9.87 13.60 -2.49
C TYR A 51 9.35 14.85 -1.77
N SER A 52 8.03 15.09 -1.77
CA SER A 52 7.41 16.24 -1.14
C SER A 52 6.50 15.82 0.02
N ARG A 53 6.87 16.16 1.26
CA ARG A 53 6.07 15.86 2.45
C ARG A 53 4.96 16.89 2.63
N ALA A 54 3.69 16.46 2.63
CA ALA A 54 2.57 17.34 2.96
C ALA A 54 2.41 17.50 4.49
N VAL A 55 2.05 18.70 4.94
CA VAL A 55 2.07 19.11 6.37
C VAL A 55 0.71 18.94 7.08
N ASN A 56 -0.39 18.63 6.37
CA ASN A 56 -1.75 18.53 6.94
C ASN A 56 -2.33 17.10 6.87
N VAL A 57 -1.78 16.23 7.73
CA VAL A 57 -1.71 14.78 7.48
C VAL A 57 -2.98 13.99 7.85
N LEU A 58 -3.64 14.29 8.98
CA LEU A 58 -4.58 13.33 9.56
C LEU A 58 -5.97 13.26 8.91
N THR A 59 -6.62 14.41 8.67
CA THR A 59 -7.97 14.44 8.07
C THR A 59 -7.92 13.98 6.62
N PHE A 60 -6.82 14.27 5.94
CA PHE A 60 -6.56 13.87 4.56
C PHE A 60 -6.25 12.37 4.45
N LEU A 61 -5.44 11.82 5.36
CA LEU A 61 -5.17 10.38 5.48
C LEU A 61 -6.47 9.57 5.54
N LYS A 62 -7.38 9.93 6.45
CA LYS A 62 -8.65 9.20 6.61
C LYS A 62 -9.44 9.19 5.31
N LYS A 63 -9.58 10.36 4.68
CA LYS A 63 -10.31 10.51 3.42
C LYS A 63 -9.68 9.70 2.29
N ARG A 64 -8.35 9.72 2.17
CA ARG A 64 -7.63 8.93 1.17
C ARG A 64 -7.73 7.44 1.43
N LEU A 65 -7.57 7.00 2.66
CA LEU A 65 -7.67 5.59 2.97
C LEU A 65 -9.08 5.06 2.70
N MET A 66 -10.12 5.83 3.02
CA MET A 66 -11.50 5.52 2.62
C MET A 66 -11.63 5.44 1.09
N ASN A 67 -11.06 6.38 0.35
CA ASN A 67 -11.10 6.39 -1.11
C ASN A 67 -10.34 5.20 -1.74
N ILE A 68 -9.22 4.77 -1.16
CA ILE A 68 -8.42 3.65 -1.67
C ILE A 68 -9.06 2.31 -1.32
N THR A 69 -9.39 2.13 -0.04
CA THR A 69 -9.91 0.85 0.49
C THR A 69 -11.40 0.64 0.22
N GLY A 70 -12.17 1.72 0.02
CA GLY A 70 -13.63 1.66 -0.04
C GLY A 70 -14.32 1.45 1.31
N MET A 71 -13.58 1.54 2.43
CA MET A 71 -14.11 1.30 3.77
C MET A 71 -14.68 2.57 4.43
N SER A 72 -15.46 2.39 5.49
CA SER A 72 -16.02 3.49 6.29
C SER A 72 -14.97 4.19 7.15
N GLU A 73 -15.24 5.43 7.55
CA GLU A 73 -14.31 6.20 8.39
C GLU A 73 -14.04 5.51 9.73
N GLN A 74 -15.07 4.93 10.34
CA GLN A 74 -14.96 4.19 11.60
C GLN A 74 -14.01 2.99 11.47
N TRP A 75 -14.09 2.26 10.35
CA TRP A 75 -13.19 1.15 10.07
C TRP A 75 -11.74 1.61 9.96
N VAL A 76 -11.51 2.76 9.32
CA VAL A 76 -10.18 3.37 9.16
C VAL A 76 -9.62 3.82 10.51
N ILE A 77 -10.39 4.58 11.29
CA ILE A 77 -9.97 5.10 12.59
C ILE A 77 -9.60 3.96 13.55
N ALA A 78 -10.40 2.89 13.58
CA ALA A 78 -10.17 1.75 14.47
C ALA A 78 -8.86 0.99 14.18
N ARG A 79 -8.29 1.15 12.98
CA ARG A 79 -7.10 0.40 12.52
C ARG A 79 -5.84 1.24 12.40
N ILE A 80 -5.98 2.57 12.42
CA ILE A 80 -4.82 3.45 12.48
C ILE A 80 -4.17 3.29 13.86
N GLN A 81 -2.89 2.95 13.86
CA GLN A 81 -2.07 2.81 15.06
C GLN A 81 -0.95 3.83 15.04
N GLN A 82 -0.58 4.33 16.21
CA GLN A 82 0.63 5.14 16.34
C GLN A 82 1.84 4.22 16.50
N LYS A 83 2.83 4.35 15.62
CA LYS A 83 4.06 3.56 15.66
C LYS A 83 5.25 4.49 15.47
N GLY A 84 5.95 4.76 16.58
CA GLY A 84 6.94 5.84 16.65
C GLY A 84 6.28 7.21 16.43
N ASP A 85 6.89 8.02 15.57
CA ASP A 85 6.45 9.40 15.29
C ASP A 85 5.35 9.49 14.23
N SER A 86 4.84 8.36 13.74
CA SER A 86 3.87 8.32 12.64
C SER A 86 2.68 7.43 12.93
N LYS A 87 1.57 7.76 12.29
CA LYS A 87 0.42 6.88 12.21
C LYS A 87 0.60 5.89 11.07
N CYS A 88 0.21 4.66 11.31
CA CYS A 88 0.39 3.57 10.37
C CYS A 88 -0.85 2.66 10.36
N ILE A 89 -1.00 1.91 9.27
CA ILE A 89 -2.00 0.84 9.16
C ILE A 89 -1.27 -0.51 9.05
N PRO A 90 -1.68 -1.53 9.82
CA PRO A 90 -1.07 -2.85 9.74
C PRO A 90 -1.39 -3.54 8.41
N TRP A 91 -0.38 -4.16 7.80
CA TRP A 91 -0.49 -4.89 6.53
C TRP A 91 -1.60 -5.94 6.55
N ASN A 92 -1.73 -6.69 7.65
CA ASN A 92 -2.70 -7.77 7.77
C ASN A 92 -4.14 -7.28 7.52
N SER A 93 -4.49 -6.09 8.02
CA SER A 93 -5.79 -5.48 7.77
C SER A 93 -6.03 -5.15 6.29
N LEU A 94 -4.99 -4.71 5.57
CA LEU A 94 -5.09 -4.42 4.14
C LEU A 94 -5.09 -5.70 3.30
N LYS A 95 -4.35 -6.73 3.72
CA LYS A 95 -4.36 -8.05 3.09
C LYS A 95 -5.77 -8.62 3.07
N ASP A 96 -6.50 -8.54 4.18
CA ASP A 96 -7.89 -9.01 4.26
C ASP A 96 -8.80 -8.27 3.26
N ILE A 97 -8.63 -6.95 3.11
CA ILE A 97 -9.35 -6.17 2.09
C ILE A 97 -8.98 -6.65 0.68
N ILE A 98 -7.69 -6.82 0.38
CA ILE A 98 -7.24 -7.27 -0.94
C ILE A 98 -7.81 -8.65 -1.28
N LEU A 99 -8.02 -9.52 -0.29
CA LEU A 99 -8.61 -10.85 -0.48
C LEU A 99 -10.13 -10.78 -0.69
N ALA A 100 -10.84 -9.96 0.08
CA ALA A 100 -12.30 -9.96 0.16
C ALA A 100 -13.00 -8.92 -0.73
N HIS A 101 -12.33 -7.86 -1.19
CA HIS A 101 -12.98 -6.73 -1.85
C HIS A 101 -13.56 -7.14 -3.24
N PRO A 102 -14.82 -6.84 -3.57
CA PRO A 102 -15.45 -7.25 -4.83
C PRO A 102 -14.89 -6.50 -6.06
N ASP A 103 -14.55 -5.21 -5.89
CA ASP A 103 -13.95 -4.40 -6.97
C ASP A 103 -12.46 -4.73 -7.15
N THR A 104 -12.11 -5.25 -8.32
CA THR A 104 -10.73 -5.60 -8.68
C THR A 104 -9.81 -4.37 -8.73
N LYS A 105 -10.32 -3.20 -9.10
CA LYS A 105 -9.52 -1.96 -9.13
C LYS A 105 -9.10 -1.54 -7.73
N LYS A 106 -10.02 -1.58 -6.76
CA LYS A 106 -9.74 -1.29 -5.34
C LYS A 106 -8.71 -2.25 -4.76
N ARG A 107 -8.81 -3.54 -5.09
CA ARG A 107 -7.80 -4.53 -4.68
C ARG A 107 -6.40 -4.15 -5.17
N VAL A 108 -6.29 -3.70 -6.41
CA VAL A 108 -5.03 -3.24 -7.00
C VAL A 108 -4.51 -2.00 -6.30
N ASP A 109 -5.38 -1.01 -6.05
CA ASP A 109 -5.00 0.23 -5.37
C ASP A 109 -4.50 -0.05 -3.93
N VAL A 110 -5.19 -0.90 -3.17
CA VAL A 110 -4.80 -1.28 -1.79
C VAL A 110 -3.51 -2.10 -1.79
N PHE A 111 -3.34 -3.01 -2.75
CA PHE A 111 -2.09 -3.76 -2.88
C PHE A 111 -0.92 -2.88 -3.28
N ALA A 112 -1.12 -1.94 -4.21
CA ALA A 112 -0.13 -0.94 -4.56
C ALA A 112 0.26 -0.16 -3.30
N LEU A 113 -0.69 0.42 -2.56
CA LEU A 113 -0.43 1.13 -1.30
C LEU A 113 0.46 0.31 -0.36
N SER A 114 0.17 -0.98 -0.25
CA SER A 114 0.91 -1.88 0.63
C SER A 114 2.32 -2.17 0.17
N ILE A 115 2.52 -2.33 -1.13
CA ILE A 115 3.84 -2.42 -1.73
C ILE A 115 4.66 -1.15 -1.49
N TYR A 116 4.08 0.02 -1.75
CA TYR A 116 4.78 1.28 -1.55
C TYR A 116 5.16 1.47 -0.08
N GLY A 117 4.32 1.08 0.87
CA GLY A 117 4.63 1.24 2.28
C GLY A 117 5.49 0.15 2.91
N LEU A 118 5.38 -1.09 2.44
CA LEU A 118 6.08 -2.23 3.03
C LEU A 118 7.41 -2.54 2.34
N VAL A 119 7.56 -2.20 1.06
CA VAL A 119 8.75 -2.58 0.27
C VAL A 119 9.59 -1.35 -0.08
N ILE A 120 8.96 -0.22 -0.40
CA ILE A 120 9.67 0.97 -0.90
C ILE A 120 9.94 1.98 0.24
N PHE A 121 8.91 2.34 1.00
CA PHE A 121 8.95 3.35 2.07
C PHE A 121 8.77 2.70 3.44
N LEU A 122 9.55 1.65 3.70
CA LEU A 122 9.48 0.96 4.98
C LEU A 122 9.94 1.90 6.10
N LYS A 123 9.00 2.25 6.97
CA LYS A 123 9.29 2.97 8.21
C LYS A 123 9.11 2.11 9.45
N ALA A 124 8.19 1.15 9.38
CA ALA A 124 7.91 0.24 10.47
C ALA A 124 7.53 -1.15 9.94
N LEU A 125 8.13 -2.20 10.53
CA LEU A 125 7.94 -3.55 10.04
C LEU A 125 6.47 -3.98 10.03
N GLY A 126 6.00 -4.49 8.88
CA GLY A 126 4.62 -4.95 8.70
C GLY A 126 3.54 -3.85 8.76
N HIS A 127 3.95 -2.58 8.73
CA HIS A 127 3.05 -1.43 8.87
C HIS A 127 3.32 -0.42 7.75
N ILE A 128 2.25 0.20 7.25
CA ILE A 128 2.31 1.18 6.18
C ILE A 128 2.16 2.55 6.79
N ASP A 129 3.17 3.40 6.58
CA ASP A 129 3.18 4.79 7.06
C ASP A 129 2.12 5.63 6.33
N GLU A 130 1.53 6.57 7.06
CA GLU A 130 0.51 7.48 6.53
C GLU A 130 0.98 8.29 5.33
N ALA A 131 2.25 8.68 5.27
CA ALA A 131 2.81 9.47 4.16
C ALA A 131 2.76 8.70 2.82
N VAL A 132 2.69 7.38 2.86
CA VAL A 132 2.56 6.56 1.65
C VAL A 132 1.21 6.79 0.98
N THR A 133 0.17 7.12 1.76
CA THR A 133 -1.14 7.46 1.20
C THR A 133 -1.12 8.78 0.44
N ASP A 134 -0.13 9.66 0.69
CA ASP A 134 0.03 10.92 -0.06
C ASP A 134 0.43 10.70 -1.52
N LEU A 135 0.85 9.48 -1.87
CA LEU A 135 1.16 9.08 -3.24
C LEU A 135 -0.09 8.82 -4.09
N PHE A 136 -1.25 8.59 -3.48
CA PHE A 136 -2.46 8.10 -4.13
C PHE A 136 -3.57 9.15 -4.16
N ASP A 137 -4.03 9.55 -5.35
CA ASP A 137 -5.15 10.49 -5.51
C ASP A 137 -6.54 9.90 -5.20
#